data_AF-A0A7X3NQF0-F1
#
_entry.id   AF-A0A7X3NQF0-F1
#
_cell.length_a   1.000
_cell.length_b   1.000
_cell.length_c   1.000
_cell.angle_alpha   90.00
_cell.angle_beta   90.00
_cell.angle_gamma   90.00
#
_symmetry.space_group_name_H-M   'P 1'
#
loop_
_entity.id
_entity.type
_entity.pdbx_description
1 polymer ?
#
loop_
_entity_poly.entity_id
_entity_poly.type
_entity_poly.pdbx_seq_one_letter_code
_entity_poly.pdbx_strand_id
1 'polypeptide(L)'
;PPPFICIEEPENGLYHKLLETLADEFREHATGHKGGSQVFITTHQPYFVNALEPKEVWILEKGEDGFSQIRRASEDPLVNDLVEEGLPLGGLWYSDYLDPR
;
A
#
# COMPACT_ATOMS: atom_id res chain seq x y z
N PRO A 1 -4.74 -21.14 -10.51
CA PRO A 1 -4.10 -20.40 -9.39
C PRO A 1 -5.14 -20.18 -8.28
N PRO A 2 -4.75 -20.05 -7.00
CA PRO A 2 -5.69 -19.63 -5.97
C PRO A 2 -6.26 -18.26 -6.34
N PRO A 3 -7.58 -18.03 -6.23
CA PRO A 3 -8.20 -16.78 -6.67
C PRO A 3 -7.84 -15.58 -5.78
N PHE A 4 -7.42 -15.84 -4.54
CA PHE A 4 -7.07 -14.83 -3.54
C PHE A 4 -5.88 -15.28 -2.70
N ILE A 5 -4.90 -14.40 -2.52
CA ILE A 5 -3.66 -14.64 -1.79
C ILE A 5 -3.51 -13.52 -0.76
N CYS A 6 -3.39 -13.89 0.52
CA CYS A 6 -3.05 -12.95 1.59
C CYS A 6 -1.59 -13.17 1.99
N ILE A 7 -0.81 -12.10 2.07
CA ILE A 7 0.58 -12.14 2.50
C ILE A 7 0.78 -11.10 3.60
N GLU A 8 1.37 -11.52 4.70
CA GLU A 8 1.63 -10.70 5.87
C GLU A 8 3.11 -10.33 5.88
N GLU A 9 3.41 -9.03 5.90
CA GLU A 9 4.77 -8.44 5.93
C GLU A 9 5.76 -9.12 4.96
N PRO A 10 5.48 -9.13 3.63
CA PRO A 10 6.35 -9.79 2.65
C PRO A 10 7.78 -9.21 2.59
N GLU A 11 7.97 -8.00 3.08
CA GLU A 11 9.27 -7.33 3.25
C GLU A 11 10.22 -8.01 4.25
N ASN A 12 9.72 -8.86 5.16
CA ASN A 12 10.46 -9.26 6.34
C ASN A 12 11.72 -10.06 5.97
N GLY A 13 12.87 -9.57 6.42
CA GLY A 13 14.18 -10.16 6.11
C GLY A 13 14.72 -9.83 4.71
N LEU A 14 14.04 -8.97 3.94
CA LEU A 14 14.51 -8.50 2.64
C LEU A 14 15.37 -7.25 2.76
N TYR A 15 16.30 -7.11 1.82
CA TYR A 15 17.07 -5.89 1.67
C TYR A 15 16.19 -4.78 1.06
N HIS A 16 16.21 -3.57 1.62
CA HIS A 16 15.28 -2.49 1.26
C HIS A 16 15.24 -2.12 -0.23
N LYS A 17 16.31 -2.36 -1.00
CA LYS A 17 16.33 -2.11 -2.45
C LYS A 17 15.48 -3.09 -3.27
N LEU A 18 15.00 -4.17 -2.66
CA LEU A 18 14.18 -5.19 -3.33
C LEU A 18 12.68 -4.95 -3.17
N LEU A 19 12.26 -4.01 -2.31
CA LEU A 19 10.85 -3.81 -1.97
C LEU A 19 10.03 -3.30 -3.15
N GLU A 20 10.60 -2.39 -3.95
CA GLU A 20 9.97 -1.88 -5.17
C GLU A 20 9.76 -2.99 -6.20
N THR A 21 10.82 -3.77 -6.50
CA THR A 21 10.72 -4.93 -7.39
C THR A 21 9.69 -5.94 -6.89
N LEU A 22 9.62 -6.19 -5.59
CA LEU A 22 8.63 -7.10 -5.00
C LEU A 22 7.20 -6.59 -5.20
N ALA A 23 6.95 -5.30 -5.01
CA ALA A 23 5.63 -4.70 -5.23
C ALA A 23 5.22 -4.79 -6.71
N ASP A 24 6.16 -4.57 -7.64
CA ASP A 24 5.92 -4.69 -9.07
C ASP A 24 5.55 -6.12 -9.47
N GLU A 25 6.28 -7.12 -8.97
CA GLU A 25 5.96 -8.55 -9.20
C GLU A 25 4.55 -8.90 -8.70
N PHE A 26 4.13 -8.39 -7.54
CA PHE A 26 2.77 -8.58 -7.05
C PHE A 26 1.72 -7.90 -7.94
N ARG A 27 1.99 -6.68 -8.41
CA ARG A 27 1.09 -5.96 -9.32
C ARG A 27 0.95 -6.69 -10.66
N GLU A 28 2.06 -7.14 -11.24
CA GLU A 28 2.08 -7.90 -12.48
C GLU A 28 1.34 -9.24 -12.31
N HIS A 29 1.53 -9.93 -11.18
CA HIS A 29 0.79 -11.15 -10.89
C HIS A 29 -0.72 -10.92 -10.79
N ALA A 30 -1.13 -9.83 -10.15
CA ALA A 30 -2.54 -9.49 -9.93
C ALA A 30 -3.24 -8.99 -11.20
N THR A 31 -2.53 -8.30 -12.10
CA THR A 31 -3.13 -7.62 -13.26
C THR A 31 -2.79 -8.25 -14.62
N GLY A 32 -1.70 -9.01 -14.72
CA GLY A 32 -1.10 -9.45 -15.98
C GLY A 32 -1.85 -10.56 -16.73
N HIS A 33 -2.80 -11.25 -16.10
CA HIS A 33 -3.50 -12.39 -16.72
C HIS A 33 -5.00 -12.39 -16.43
N LYS A 34 -5.83 -12.74 -17.42
CA LYS A 34 -7.26 -13.04 -17.19
C LYS A 34 -7.36 -14.24 -16.24
N GLY A 35 -7.96 -14.03 -15.07
CA GLY A 35 -8.02 -15.06 -14.01
C GLY A 35 -6.77 -15.11 -13.13
N GLY A 36 -5.97 -14.04 -13.10
CA GLY A 36 -4.92 -13.82 -12.09
C GLY A 36 -5.48 -13.78 -10.66
N SER A 37 -4.59 -13.98 -9.69
CA SER A 37 -4.95 -14.01 -8.27
C SER A 37 -5.12 -12.59 -7.75
N GLN A 38 -6.15 -12.32 -6.95
CA GLN A 38 -6.18 -11.11 -6.14
C GLN A 38 -5.17 -11.23 -5.01
N VAL A 39 -4.33 -10.22 -4.81
CA VAL A 39 -3.29 -10.22 -3.76
C VAL A 39 -3.67 -9.16 -2.71
N PHE A 40 -3.66 -9.56 -1.44
CA PHE A 40 -3.89 -8.68 -0.29
C PHE A 40 -2.66 -8.74 0.62
N ILE A 41 -2.07 -7.58 0.85
CA ILE A 41 -0.80 -7.45 1.57
C ILE A 41 -1.01 -6.57 2.79
N THR A 42 -0.46 -6.99 3.93
CA THR A 42 -0.24 -6.09 5.07
C THR A 42 1.24 -5.77 5.16
N THR A 43 1.57 -4.50 5.45
CA THR A 43 2.94 -4.02 5.56
C THR A 43 2.99 -2.87 6.55
N HIS A 44 4.10 -2.79 7.28
CA HIS A 44 4.45 -1.62 8.08
C HIS A 44 5.63 -0.83 7.47
N GLN A 45 6.05 -1.14 6.23
CA GLN A 45 7.20 -0.53 5.57
C GLN A 45 6.81 0.57 4.58
N PRO A 46 7.11 1.86 4.88
CA PRO A 46 6.85 2.95 3.97
C PRO A 46 7.55 2.78 2.60
N TYR A 47 8.73 2.18 2.58
CA TYR A 47 9.47 1.94 1.33
C TYR A 47 8.76 0.97 0.38
N PHE A 48 7.99 0.01 0.89
CA PHE A 48 7.15 -0.85 0.06
C PHE A 48 5.98 -0.05 -0.52
N VAL A 49 5.35 0.79 0.31
CA VAL A 49 4.23 1.65 -0.08
C VAL A 49 4.62 2.69 -1.14
N ASN A 50 5.89 3.13 -1.18
CA ASN A 50 6.39 4.04 -2.23
C ASN A 50 6.20 3.50 -3.66
N ALA A 51 6.18 2.18 -3.82
CA ALA A 51 6.02 1.54 -5.12
C ALA A 51 4.54 1.38 -5.53
N LEU A 52 3.59 1.79 -4.68
CA LEU A 52 2.15 1.62 -4.89
C LEU A 52 1.48 2.93 -5.30
N GLU A 53 0.32 2.84 -5.94
CA GLU A 53 -0.54 3.99 -6.23
C GLU A 53 -1.53 4.26 -5.08
N PRO A 54 -2.07 5.48 -4.93
CA PRO A 54 -3.02 5.80 -3.85
C PRO A 54 -4.28 4.91 -3.85
N LYS A 55 -4.66 4.42 -5.04
CA LYS A 55 -5.77 3.51 -5.21
C LYS A 55 -5.42 2.07 -4.78
N GLU A 56 -4.16 1.71 -4.65
CA GLU A 56 -3.75 0.37 -4.22
C GLU A 56 -3.60 0.27 -2.70
N VAL A 57 -3.56 1.42 -1.99
CA VAL A 57 -3.26 1.49 -0.56
C VAL A 57 -4.50 1.76 0.27
N TRP A 58 -4.70 0.93 1.30
CA TRP A 58 -5.69 1.12 2.34
C TRP A 58 -4.98 1.39 3.67
N ILE A 59 -5.43 2.42 4.37
CA ILE A 59 -4.91 2.83 5.68
C ILE A 59 -5.85 2.27 6.73
N LEU A 60 -5.28 1.57 7.70
CA LEU A 60 -6.01 0.96 8.80
C LEU A 60 -5.59 1.65 10.10
N GLU A 61 -6.55 2.23 10.80
CA GLU A 61 -6.33 3.03 12.00
C GLU A 61 -7.24 2.59 13.14
N LYS A 62 -6.87 2.91 14.38
CA LYS A 62 -7.70 2.65 15.56
C LYS A 62 -8.45 3.92 15.93
N GLY A 63 -9.77 3.88 15.83
CA GLY A 63 -10.64 4.96 16.26
C GLY A 63 -10.60 5.20 17.77
N GLU A 64 -11.08 6.36 18.19
CA GLU A 64 -11.19 6.73 19.61
C GLU A 64 -12.10 5.78 20.41
N ASP A 65 -13.08 5.17 19.74
CA ASP A 65 -13.97 4.14 20.27
C ASP A 65 -13.31 2.76 20.42
N GLY A 66 -12.06 2.63 19.98
CA GLY A 66 -11.26 1.42 20.05
C GLY A 66 -11.46 0.45 18.88
N PHE A 67 -12.30 0.78 17.90
CA PHE A 67 -12.54 -0.04 16.71
C PHE A 67 -11.64 0.37 15.54
N SER A 68 -11.35 -0.58 14.65
CA SER A 68 -10.58 -0.28 13.45
C SER A 68 -11.42 0.47 12.42
N GLN A 69 -10.86 1.53 11.86
CA GLN A 69 -11.38 2.23 10.70
C GLN A 69 -10.45 1.97 9.52
N ILE A 70 -11.02 1.91 8.32
CA ILE A 70 -10.29 1.70 7.09
C ILE A 70 -10.71 2.74 6.06
N ARG A 71 -9.74 3.31 5.37
CA ARG A 71 -9.96 4.26 4.27
C ARG A 71 -8.93 4.05 3.18
N ARG A 72 -9.27 4.42 1.95
CA ARG A 72 -8.32 4.31 0.83
C ARG A 72 -7.50 5.59 0.75
N ALA A 73 -6.20 5.48 0.48
CA ALA A 73 -5.35 6.67 0.38
C ALA A 73 -5.85 7.64 -0.71
N SER A 74 -6.39 7.11 -1.81
CA SER A 74 -6.98 7.91 -2.90
C SER A 74 -8.25 8.67 -2.53
N GLU A 75 -8.84 8.45 -1.35
CA GLU A 75 -10.02 9.22 -0.90
C GLU A 75 -9.65 10.60 -0.36
N ASP A 76 -8.37 10.86 -0.08
CA ASP A 76 -7.86 12.17 0.31
C ASP A 76 -7.34 12.92 -0.93
N PRO A 77 -7.99 14.01 -1.37
CA PRO A 77 -7.54 14.80 -2.52
C PRO A 77 -6.11 15.35 -2.35
N LEU A 78 -5.72 15.74 -1.13
CA LEU A 78 -4.37 16.26 -0.88
C LEU A 78 -3.32 15.19 -1.12
N VAL A 79 -3.59 13.95 -0.71
CA VAL A 79 -2.68 12.82 -0.96
C VAL A 79 -2.53 12.57 -2.46
N ASN A 80 -3.63 12.61 -3.23
CA ASN A 80 -3.56 12.46 -4.68
C ASN A 80 -2.72 13.58 -5.32
N ASP A 81 -3.00 14.84 -4.97
CA ASP A 81 -2.28 16.00 -5.52
C ASP A 81 -0.76 15.93 -5.22
N LEU A 82 -0.39 15.54 -4.00
CA LEU A 82 1.02 15.41 -3.62
C LEU A 82 1.74 14.27 -4.35
N VAL A 83 1.05 13.15 -4.59
CA VAL A 83 1.59 12.03 -5.37
C VAL A 83 1.72 12.39 -6.84
N GLU A 84 0.76 13.15 -7.40
CA GLU A 84 0.84 13.69 -8.76
C GLU A 84 2.05 14.64 -8.95
N GLU A 85 2.40 15.41 -7.92
CA GLU A 85 3.62 16.24 -7.89
C GLU A 85 4.92 15.44 -7.64
N GLY A 86 4.84 14.11 -7.55
CA GLY A 86 5.98 13.20 -7.46
C GLY A 86 6.44 12.87 -6.05
N LEU A 87 5.66 13.19 -5.01
CA LEU A 87 5.96 12.75 -3.64
C LEU A 87 5.54 11.29 -3.46
N PRO A 88 6.45 10.42 -2.97
CA PRO A 88 6.13 9.01 -2.84
C PRO A 88 5.24 8.77 -1.60
N LEU A 89 4.27 7.85 -1.71
CA LEU A 89 3.25 7.61 -0.67
C LEU A 89 3.82 7.24 0.70
N GLY A 90 4.87 6.43 0.75
CA GLY A 90 5.55 6.13 2.02
C GLY A 90 6.22 7.35 2.64
N GLY A 91 6.70 8.30 1.83
CA GLY A 91 7.16 9.60 2.31
C GLY A 91 6.03 10.43 2.93
N LEU A 92 4.84 10.41 2.32
CA LEU A 92 3.64 11.05 2.86
C LEU A 92 3.21 10.39 4.17
N TRP A 93 3.27 9.06 4.25
CA TRP A 93 3.00 8.32 5.48
C TRP A 93 3.97 8.72 6.60
N TYR A 94 5.28 8.77 6.32
CA TYR A 94 6.28 9.17 7.29
C TYR A 94 6.16 10.63 7.76
N SER A 95 5.44 11.45 7.00
CA SER A 95 5.20 12.87 7.28
C SER A 95 3.80 13.14 7.84
N ASP A 96 3.11 12.10 8.30
CA ASP A 96 1.77 12.15 8.91
C ASP A 96 0.65 12.67 7.98
N TYR A 97 0.86 12.67 6.65
CA TYR A 97 -0.19 13.04 5.69
C TYR A 97 -1.22 11.94 5.48
N LEU A 98 -0.90 10.70 5.87
CA LEU A 98 -1.84 9.57 5.86
C LEU A 98 -2.53 9.37 7.21
N ASP A 99 -2.27 10.22 8.20
CA ASP A 99 -2.91 10.14 9.50
C ASP A 99 -4.13 11.08 9.55
N PRO A 100 -5.21 10.70 10.26
CA PRO A 100 -6.37 11.55 10.44
C PRO A 100 -5.98 12.77 11.29
N ARG A 101 -6.45 13.95 10.88
CA ARG A 101 -6.25 15.21 11.61
C ARG A 101 -7.32 15.47 12.65
#